data_AF-A0AAJ3PQN5-F1
#
_entry.id   AF-A0AAJ3PQN5-F1
#
_cell.length_a   1.000
_cell.length_b   1.000
_cell.length_c   1.000
_cell.angle_alpha   90.00
_cell.angle_beta   90.00
_cell.angle_gamma   90.00
#
_symmetry.space_group_name_H-M   'P 1'
#
loop_
_entity.id
_entity.type
_entity.pdbx_description
1 polymer ?
#
loop_
_entity_poly.entity_id
_entity_poly.type
_entity_poly.pdbx_seq_one_letter_code
_entity_poly.pdbx_strand_id
1 'polypeptide(L)'
;MTTTSPRAPRRLGAAAVLAVAALGLTACAGDDAGSAPSASDASSVAPATDAAPASDASPAASTADGQAAGLTITDPWTKATEEGMTGSFGMLENSSDQDLHIVGVRSELGETVELHEMVSGEDGQMVMQESPDGFTVPAGGSLELAPGGNHVMFMGLTDPIEPGEDVTYDLELEDGSTLEVTSVVRPFTGANESYHGGQSHESEDHADH
;
A
#
# COMPACT_ATOMS: atom_id res chain seq x y z
N MET A 1 17.36 -41.99 37.52
CA MET A 1 16.11 -42.68 37.12
C MET A 1 15.14 -41.58 36.71
N THR A 2 15.06 -41.26 35.43
CA THR A 2 14.28 -40.13 34.92
C THR A 2 13.12 -40.71 34.10
N THR A 3 11.91 -40.40 34.53
CA THR A 3 10.66 -40.97 34.06
C THR A 3 10.31 -40.48 32.65
N THR A 4 10.06 -41.45 31.77
CA THR A 4 9.41 -41.38 30.46
C THR A 4 8.05 -40.69 30.50
N SER A 5 7.78 -39.81 29.53
CA SER A 5 6.42 -39.33 29.21
C SER A 5 6.09 -39.64 27.75
N PRO A 6 5.01 -40.38 27.43
CA PRO A 6 4.66 -40.73 26.06
C PRO A 6 3.80 -39.64 25.38
N ARG A 7 4.20 -39.25 24.17
CA ARG A 7 3.46 -38.31 23.30
C ARG A 7 2.35 -39.07 22.55
N ALA A 8 1.09 -38.64 22.74
CA ALA A 8 -0.08 -39.20 22.07
C ALA A 8 -0.18 -38.75 20.59
N PRO A 9 -0.75 -39.57 19.68
CA PRO A 9 -0.95 -39.20 18.29
C PRO A 9 -2.24 -38.37 18.10
N ARG A 10 -2.13 -37.26 17.38
CA ARG A 10 -3.27 -36.44 16.94
C ARG A 10 -3.92 -37.06 15.71
N ARG A 11 -5.25 -37.17 15.76
CA ARG A 11 -6.11 -37.79 14.76
C ARG A 11 -6.19 -36.93 13.49
N LEU A 12 -5.88 -37.53 12.33
CA LEU A 12 -6.27 -37.01 11.02
C LEU A 12 -7.73 -37.38 10.78
N GLY A 13 -8.56 -36.39 10.44
CA GLY A 13 -9.92 -36.60 10.01
C GLY A 13 -10.43 -35.41 9.21
N ALA A 14 -10.86 -35.71 7.98
CA ALA A 14 -11.88 -35.06 7.14
C ALA A 14 -11.39 -35.10 5.68
N ALA A 15 -11.80 -36.11 4.90
CA ALA A 15 -13.08 -36.20 4.21
C ALA A 15 -13.03 -35.47 2.85
N ALA A 16 -12.89 -36.30 1.81
CA ALA A 16 -13.08 -35.95 0.42
C ALA A 16 -14.56 -35.60 0.16
N VAL A 17 -14.81 -34.56 -0.63
CA VAL A 17 -16.06 -34.46 -1.40
C VAL A 17 -15.74 -34.05 -2.85
N LEU A 18 -16.16 -34.97 -3.71
CA LEU A 18 -16.26 -34.98 -5.15
C LEU A 18 -17.17 -33.85 -5.70
N ALA A 19 -16.88 -33.41 -6.92
CA ALA A 19 -17.80 -33.43 -8.07
C ALA A 19 -18.21 -32.09 -8.75
N VAL A 20 -17.98 -32.13 -10.08
CA VAL A 20 -18.87 -31.76 -11.19
C VAL A 20 -18.79 -30.34 -11.79
N ALA A 21 -18.43 -30.37 -13.07
CA ALA A 21 -18.49 -29.33 -14.07
C ALA A 21 -19.91 -28.87 -14.41
N ALA A 22 -20.06 -27.61 -14.85
CA ALA A 22 -21.07 -27.25 -15.84
C ALA A 22 -20.67 -25.98 -16.60
N LEU A 23 -20.65 -26.10 -17.93
CA LEU A 23 -20.67 -25.03 -18.90
C LEU A 23 -21.91 -24.15 -18.73
N GLY A 24 -21.77 -22.85 -18.98
CA GLY A 24 -22.89 -21.93 -19.17
C GLY A 24 -22.48 -20.71 -19.97
N LEU A 25 -22.46 -20.83 -21.30
CA LEU A 25 -22.57 -19.69 -22.19
C LEU A 25 -23.99 -19.11 -22.04
N THR A 26 -24.11 -17.84 -21.71
CA THR A 26 -25.29 -17.07 -22.09
C THR A 26 -24.84 -15.73 -22.66
N ALA A 27 -25.15 -15.57 -23.94
CA ALA A 27 -25.05 -14.33 -24.68
C ALA A 27 -26.33 -13.53 -24.48
N CYS A 28 -26.20 -12.24 -24.20
CA CYS A 28 -27.30 -11.28 -24.27
C CYS A 28 -26.85 -10.12 -25.16
N ALA A 29 -27.55 -9.97 -26.28
CA ALA A 29 -27.39 -8.93 -27.27
C ALA A 29 -27.77 -7.54 -26.73
N GLY A 30 -27.11 -6.50 -27.25
CA GLY A 30 -27.49 -5.11 -27.13
C GLY A 30 -27.17 -4.39 -28.44
N ASP A 31 -28.18 -4.30 -29.30
CA ASP A 31 -28.29 -3.40 -30.46
C ASP A 31 -28.32 -1.94 -29.95
N ASP A 32 -27.50 -1.03 -30.50
CA ASP A 32 -27.97 0.31 -30.88
C ASP A 32 -26.97 1.08 -31.77
N ALA A 33 -27.54 1.73 -32.79
CA ALA A 33 -27.07 2.84 -33.62
C ALA A 33 -25.71 2.72 -34.36
N GLY A 34 -25.63 2.88 -35.69
CA GLY A 34 -26.42 3.77 -36.53
C GLY A 34 -25.50 4.80 -37.18
N SER A 35 -24.96 4.43 -38.34
CA SER A 35 -24.54 5.26 -39.49
C SER A 35 -24.07 6.71 -39.27
N ALA A 36 -22.79 6.93 -39.61
CA ALA A 36 -22.27 8.22 -40.05
C ALA A 36 -22.96 8.72 -41.33
N PRO A 37 -23.00 10.04 -41.52
CA PRO A 37 -22.56 10.56 -42.81
C PRO A 37 -21.54 11.70 -42.69
N SER A 38 -20.71 11.78 -43.73
CA SER A 38 -19.69 12.78 -43.99
C SER A 38 -20.23 14.20 -44.22
N ALA A 39 -19.43 15.16 -43.74
CA ALA A 39 -19.05 16.47 -44.31
C ALA A 39 -20.08 17.33 -45.08
N SER A 40 -20.19 18.62 -44.70
CA SER A 40 -19.77 19.77 -45.53
C SER A 40 -19.96 21.13 -44.83
N ASP A 41 -18.96 22.00 -45.03
CA ASP A 41 -18.92 23.46 -45.19
C ASP A 41 -19.45 24.50 -44.17
N ALA A 42 -18.47 25.30 -43.72
CA ALA A 42 -18.37 26.77 -43.74
C ALA A 42 -19.30 27.68 -42.89
N SER A 43 -18.63 28.32 -41.93
CA SER A 43 -18.49 29.79 -41.75
C SER A 43 -19.73 30.64 -41.47
N SER A 44 -19.84 31.17 -40.25
CA SER A 44 -20.04 32.62 -40.04
C SER A 44 -20.02 33.07 -38.58
N VAL A 45 -19.11 34.02 -38.33
CA VAL A 45 -19.16 35.20 -37.43
C VAL A 45 -19.71 35.09 -35.99
N ALA A 46 -18.82 35.38 -35.04
CA ALA A 46 -19.12 35.94 -33.71
C ALA A 46 -19.65 37.39 -33.83
N PRO A 47 -20.29 37.97 -32.80
CA PRO A 47 -19.52 38.42 -31.62
C PRO A 47 -20.22 38.24 -30.25
N ALA A 48 -19.37 38.42 -29.23
CA ALA A 48 -19.57 38.43 -27.80
C ALA A 48 -20.90 39.02 -27.28
N THR A 49 -21.45 38.41 -26.23
CA THR A 49 -22.13 39.15 -25.16
C THR A 49 -22.08 38.40 -23.84
N ASP A 50 -21.68 39.16 -22.82
CA ASP A 50 -21.98 39.05 -21.39
C ASP A 50 -21.39 37.92 -20.54
N ALA A 51 -20.52 38.36 -19.63
CA ALA A 51 -19.98 37.63 -18.52
C ALA A 51 -21.06 37.40 -17.44
N ALA A 52 -21.30 36.14 -17.10
CA ALA A 52 -21.79 35.77 -15.78
C ALA A 52 -20.63 35.06 -15.06
N PRO A 53 -20.28 35.44 -13.81
CA PRO A 53 -19.28 34.70 -13.06
C PRO A 53 -19.86 33.31 -12.79
N ALA A 54 -19.23 32.28 -13.35
CA ALA A 54 -19.42 30.93 -12.87
C ALA A 54 -19.04 30.95 -11.38
N SER A 55 -20.03 30.72 -10.53
CA SER A 55 -19.79 30.46 -9.12
C SER A 55 -18.78 29.33 -9.03
N ASP A 56 -17.60 29.68 -8.55
CA ASP A 56 -16.56 28.77 -8.12
C ASP A 56 -17.14 27.98 -6.94
N ALA A 57 -17.87 26.91 -7.24
CA ALA A 57 -18.21 25.89 -6.28
C ALA A 57 -16.94 25.06 -6.11
N SER A 58 -16.02 25.62 -5.33
CA SER A 58 -14.91 24.89 -4.73
C SER A 58 -15.52 23.63 -4.10
N PRO A 59 -15.19 22.41 -4.57
CA PRO A 59 -15.55 21.23 -3.81
C PRO A 59 -14.79 21.36 -2.50
N ALA A 60 -15.51 21.75 -1.44
CA ALA A 60 -15.04 21.55 -0.09
C ALA A 60 -14.69 20.07 -0.02
N ALA A 61 -13.39 19.78 0.11
CA ALA A 61 -12.89 18.45 0.36
C ALA A 61 -13.67 17.93 1.57
N SER A 62 -14.61 17.03 1.32
CA SER A 62 -15.19 16.22 2.36
C SER A 62 -14.02 15.41 2.90
N THR A 63 -13.50 15.75 4.06
CA THR A 63 -12.73 14.81 4.87
C THR A 63 -13.68 13.67 5.18
N ALA A 64 -13.70 12.67 4.32
CA ALA A 64 -14.47 11.47 4.55
C ALA A 64 -13.70 10.65 5.58
N ASP A 65 -13.95 10.92 6.87
CA ASP A 65 -13.55 10.05 7.98
C ASP A 65 -14.33 8.71 7.91
N GLY A 66 -14.05 7.92 6.87
CA GLY A 66 -14.72 6.67 6.55
C GLY A 66 -13.70 5.56 6.32
N GLN A 67 -14.15 4.32 6.46
CA GLN A 67 -13.34 3.16 6.08
C GLN A 67 -13.07 3.19 4.57
N ALA A 68 -11.82 2.96 4.17
CA ALA A 68 -11.39 2.85 2.78
C ALA A 68 -12.13 1.71 2.07
N ALA A 69 -13.17 2.06 1.32
CA ALA A 69 -14.02 1.09 0.67
C ALA A 69 -13.28 0.42 -0.49
N GLY A 70 -13.25 -0.92 -0.49
CA GLY A 70 -12.64 -1.68 -1.57
C GLY A 70 -11.12 -1.83 -1.49
N LEU A 71 -10.46 -1.22 -0.51
CA LEU A 71 -9.07 -1.54 -0.18
C LEU A 71 -9.03 -2.60 0.92
N THR A 72 -8.27 -3.67 0.69
CA THR A 72 -7.98 -4.70 1.69
C THR A 72 -6.50 -5.01 1.72
N ILE A 73 -6.01 -5.55 2.84
CA ILE A 73 -4.66 -6.09 2.93
C ILE A 73 -4.70 -7.57 3.30
N THR A 74 -3.94 -8.38 2.57
CA THR A 74 -3.81 -9.83 2.77
C THR A 74 -2.44 -10.16 3.34
N ASP A 75 -2.42 -11.09 4.29
CA ASP A 75 -1.24 -11.55 5.03
C ASP A 75 -0.33 -10.45 5.60
N PRO A 76 -0.88 -9.40 6.26
CA PRO A 76 -0.08 -8.34 6.85
C PRO A 76 0.87 -8.89 7.93
N TRP A 77 2.13 -8.45 7.91
CA TRP A 77 3.12 -8.84 8.89
C TRP A 77 4.20 -7.79 9.09
N THR A 78 4.70 -7.70 10.32
CA THR A 78 5.76 -6.77 10.70
C THR A 78 7.01 -7.53 11.08
N LYS A 79 8.18 -7.01 10.69
CA LYS A 79 9.45 -7.60 11.09
C LYS A 79 9.69 -7.35 12.59
N ALA A 80 10.08 -8.40 13.32
CA ALA A 80 10.51 -8.24 14.71
C ALA A 80 11.77 -7.36 14.81
N THR A 81 11.87 -6.56 15.86
CA THR A 81 13.04 -5.73 16.14
C THR A 81 13.22 -5.52 17.63
N GLU A 82 14.45 -5.34 18.09
CA GLU A 82 14.74 -5.04 19.51
C GLU A 82 14.58 -3.55 19.81
N GLU A 83 14.97 -2.69 18.86
CA GLU A 83 14.89 -1.23 18.95
C GLU A 83 15.07 -0.61 17.55
N GLY A 84 14.93 0.71 17.46
CA GLY A 84 15.25 1.51 16.27
C GLY A 84 14.13 1.53 15.24
N MET A 85 14.17 0.58 14.31
CA MET A 85 13.40 0.66 13.07
C MET A 85 12.88 -0.70 12.60
N THR A 86 11.67 -0.73 12.06
CA THR A 86 11.12 -1.94 11.43
C THR A 86 10.16 -1.65 10.28
N GLY A 87 9.93 -2.67 9.45
CA GLY A 87 9.02 -2.60 8.31
C GLY A 87 7.78 -3.50 8.49
N SER A 88 6.65 -3.05 7.96
CA SER A 88 5.43 -3.85 7.77
C SER A 88 5.15 -4.07 6.28
N PHE A 89 4.65 -5.28 6.00
CA PHE A 89 4.59 -5.90 4.69
C PHE A 89 3.25 -6.63 4.52
N GLY A 90 2.88 -6.95 3.29
CA GLY A 90 1.60 -7.59 2.95
C GLY A 90 1.22 -7.37 1.48
N MET A 91 0.03 -7.80 1.08
CA MET A 91 -0.51 -7.55 -0.25
C MET A 91 -1.73 -6.64 -0.15
N LEU A 92 -1.64 -5.44 -0.70
CA LEU A 92 -2.80 -4.55 -0.84
C LEU A 92 -3.59 -4.96 -2.08
N GLU A 93 -4.90 -5.05 -1.95
CA GLU A 93 -5.81 -5.43 -3.02
C GLU A 93 -6.91 -4.37 -3.13
N ASN A 94 -7.12 -3.87 -4.35
CA ASN A 94 -8.15 -2.90 -4.67
C ASN A 94 -9.26 -3.58 -5.47
N SER A 95 -10.41 -3.79 -4.84
CA SER A 95 -11.60 -4.38 -5.47
C SER A 95 -12.52 -3.35 -6.12
N SER A 96 -12.17 -2.07 -6.09
CA SER A 96 -12.95 -0.99 -6.71
C SER A 96 -12.64 -0.86 -8.22
N ASP A 97 -13.43 -0.05 -8.91
CA ASP A 97 -13.31 0.30 -10.32
C ASP A 97 -12.48 1.59 -10.56
N GLN A 98 -11.84 2.11 -9.52
CA GLN A 98 -10.99 3.30 -9.57
C GLN A 98 -9.62 3.01 -8.96
N ASP A 99 -8.59 3.74 -9.37
CA ASP A 99 -7.29 3.67 -8.71
C ASP A 99 -7.42 4.25 -7.30
N LEU A 100 -6.83 3.58 -6.32
CA LEU A 100 -6.78 4.06 -4.93
C LEU A 100 -5.36 4.56 -4.64
N HIS A 101 -5.26 5.79 -4.15
CA HIS A 101 -4.01 6.42 -3.78
C HIS A 101 -3.88 6.46 -2.27
N ILE A 102 -2.90 5.74 -1.73
CA ILE A 102 -2.52 5.78 -0.32
C ILE A 102 -1.48 6.88 -0.18
N VAL A 103 -1.81 7.92 0.56
CA VAL A 103 -1.00 9.15 0.68
C VAL A 103 -0.29 9.27 2.02
N GLY A 104 -0.58 8.38 2.97
CA GLY A 104 0.02 8.44 4.28
C GLY A 104 -0.26 7.21 5.13
N VAL A 105 0.32 7.23 6.33
CA VAL A 105 0.16 6.19 7.33
C VAL A 105 0.21 6.83 8.72
N ARG A 106 -0.58 6.29 9.66
CA ARG A 106 -0.58 6.68 11.08
C ARG A 106 -0.43 5.48 11.98
N SER A 107 0.28 5.65 13.08
CA SER A 107 0.37 4.65 14.14
C SER A 107 0.76 5.34 15.45
N GLU A 108 0.39 4.71 16.57
CA GLU A 108 0.88 5.07 17.90
C GLU A 108 2.24 4.41 18.21
N LEU A 109 2.71 3.52 17.32
CA LEU A 109 3.96 2.80 17.45
C LEU A 109 5.12 3.59 16.81
N GLY A 110 6.18 3.84 17.59
CA GLY A 110 7.36 4.58 17.15
C GLY A 110 7.18 6.10 17.20
N GLU A 111 8.25 6.83 16.89
CA GLU A 111 8.24 8.29 16.80
C GLU A 111 7.65 8.76 15.46
N THR A 112 7.94 8.02 14.38
CA THR A 112 7.51 8.35 13.02
C THR A 112 7.14 7.07 12.27
N VAL A 113 6.11 7.15 11.44
CA VAL A 113 5.73 6.09 10.50
C VAL A 113 5.57 6.69 9.10
N GLU A 114 6.16 6.05 8.10
CA GLU A 114 6.26 6.56 6.73
C GLU A 114 6.01 5.45 5.69
N LEU A 115 5.64 5.85 4.47
CA LEU A 115 5.58 4.96 3.31
C LEU A 115 6.94 4.99 2.61
N HIS A 116 7.57 3.84 2.42
CA HIS A 116 8.93 3.76 1.85
C HIS A 116 8.96 2.88 0.60
N GLU A 117 9.82 3.25 -0.34
CA GLU A 117 10.10 2.52 -1.57
C GLU A 117 11.60 2.25 -1.72
N MET A 118 11.94 1.34 -2.64
CA MET A 118 13.32 1.03 -3.00
C MET A 118 13.60 1.56 -4.40
N VAL A 119 14.50 2.53 -4.50
CA VAL A 119 14.92 3.17 -5.75
C VAL A 119 16.37 2.85 -6.06
N SER A 120 16.71 2.82 -7.34
CA SER A 120 18.11 2.72 -7.77
C SER A 120 18.81 4.05 -7.54
N GLY A 121 19.80 4.07 -6.64
CA GLY A 121 20.71 5.19 -6.43
C GLY A 121 21.64 5.43 -7.63
N GLU A 122 22.36 6.56 -7.60
CA GLU A 122 23.23 7.00 -8.70
C GLU A 122 24.36 6.01 -9.02
N ASP A 123 24.83 5.22 -8.05
CA ASP A 123 25.87 4.20 -8.25
C ASP A 123 25.30 2.80 -8.56
N GLY A 124 23.98 2.70 -8.79
CA GLY A 124 23.28 1.45 -9.07
C GLY A 124 23.00 0.57 -7.84
N GLN A 125 23.25 1.08 -6.63
CA GLN A 125 22.81 0.45 -5.39
C GLN A 125 21.32 0.70 -5.16
N MET A 126 20.60 -0.28 -4.60
CA MET A 126 19.23 -0.05 -4.16
C MET A 126 19.26 0.76 -2.85
N VAL A 127 18.55 1.88 -2.83
CA VAL A 127 18.43 2.78 -1.68
C VAL A 127 16.96 2.82 -1.27
N MET A 128 16.73 2.73 0.03
CA MET A 128 15.41 2.92 0.62
C MET A 128 15.17 4.40 0.86
N GLN A 129 14.00 4.90 0.47
CA GLN A 129 13.60 6.28 0.70
C GLN A 129 12.10 6.37 1.02
N GLU A 130 11.71 7.46 1.68
CA GLU A 130 10.30 7.84 1.79
C GLU A 130 9.71 8.03 0.38
N SER A 131 8.46 7.58 0.21
CA SER A 131 7.68 7.74 -1.01
C SER A 131 6.73 8.94 -0.83
N PRO A 132 7.11 10.16 -1.26
CA PRO A 132 6.34 11.38 -1.01
C PRO A 132 5.01 11.41 -1.77
N ASP A 133 4.93 10.69 -2.89
CA ASP A 133 3.72 10.54 -3.69
C ASP A 133 2.83 9.39 -3.17
N GLY A 134 3.29 8.65 -2.16
CA GLY A 134 2.61 7.49 -1.61
C GLY A 134 2.51 6.33 -2.59
N PHE A 135 1.47 5.51 -2.44
CA PHE A 135 1.29 4.28 -3.22
C PHE A 135 -0.01 4.28 -4.02
N THR A 136 0.07 3.90 -5.29
CA THR A 136 -1.11 3.66 -6.12
C THR A 136 -1.43 2.17 -6.17
N VAL A 137 -2.65 1.80 -5.81
CA VAL A 137 -3.20 0.46 -6.01
C VAL A 137 -4.20 0.52 -7.16
N PRO A 138 -3.88 -0.04 -8.35
CA PRO A 138 -4.69 0.12 -9.54
C PRO A 138 -6.08 -0.52 -9.39
N ALA A 139 -7.08 0.03 -10.09
CA ALA A 139 -8.44 -0.52 -10.11
C ALA A 139 -8.47 -2.02 -10.42
N GLY A 140 -9.12 -2.81 -9.57
CA GLY A 140 -9.17 -4.27 -9.70
C GLY A 140 -7.81 -4.98 -9.58
N GLY A 141 -6.77 -4.28 -9.12
CA GLY A 141 -5.39 -4.77 -9.04
C GLY A 141 -4.87 -4.85 -7.61
N SER A 142 -3.55 -5.01 -7.51
CA SER A 142 -2.87 -5.20 -6.23
C SER A 142 -1.49 -4.54 -6.19
N LEU A 143 -1.00 -4.28 -4.99
CA LEU A 143 0.33 -3.76 -4.71
C LEU A 143 0.98 -4.61 -3.61
N GLU A 144 2.16 -5.15 -3.91
CA GLU A 144 2.94 -5.90 -2.94
C GLU A 144 3.78 -4.96 -2.07
N LEU A 145 3.63 -5.11 -0.76
CA LEU A 145 4.53 -4.53 0.24
C LEU A 145 5.48 -5.63 0.71
N ALA A 146 6.77 -5.54 0.35
CA ALA A 146 7.75 -6.59 0.59
C ALA A 146 9.14 -6.02 0.92
N PRO A 147 9.98 -6.77 1.66
CA PRO A 147 11.39 -6.41 1.87
C PRO A 147 12.11 -6.24 0.53
N GLY A 148 12.88 -5.16 0.36
CA GLY A 148 13.51 -4.80 -0.91
C GLY A 148 12.57 -4.13 -1.94
N GLY A 149 11.31 -3.85 -1.57
CA GLY A 149 10.34 -3.13 -2.38
C GLY A 149 9.60 -2.06 -1.56
N ASN A 150 8.33 -1.83 -1.87
CA ASN A 150 7.48 -0.90 -1.11
C ASN A 150 7.16 -1.48 0.27
N HIS A 151 7.07 -0.64 1.30
CA HIS A 151 6.70 -1.07 2.65
C HIS A 151 6.31 0.12 3.53
N VAL A 152 5.70 -0.20 4.68
CA VAL A 152 5.46 0.78 5.74
C VAL A 152 6.63 0.72 6.71
N MET A 153 7.26 1.86 6.96
CA MET A 153 8.45 1.97 7.80
C MET A 153 8.11 2.63 9.14
N PHE A 154 8.42 1.97 10.25
CA PHE A 154 8.30 2.49 11.61
C PHE A 154 9.69 2.87 12.11
N MET A 155 9.83 4.08 12.64
CA MET A 155 11.11 4.64 13.10
C MET A 155 10.99 5.18 14.53
N GLY A 156 12.10 5.20 15.26
CA GLY A 156 12.13 5.66 16.64
C GLY A 156 11.51 4.68 17.64
N LEU A 157 11.63 3.38 17.39
CA LEU A 157 11.16 2.34 18.30
C LEU A 157 12.10 2.23 19.51
N THR A 158 11.58 2.51 20.70
CA THR A 158 12.34 2.42 21.97
C THR A 158 12.22 1.07 22.66
N ASP A 159 11.17 0.33 22.36
CA ASP A 159 10.82 -0.94 22.97
C ASP A 159 10.84 -2.07 21.93
N PRO A 160 11.17 -3.31 22.33
CA PRO A 160 11.19 -4.43 21.43
C PRO A 160 9.79 -4.77 20.92
N ILE A 161 9.73 -5.20 19.66
CA ILE A 161 8.56 -5.77 19.03
C ILE A 161 8.84 -7.26 18.78
N GLU A 162 8.23 -8.10 19.60
CA GLU A 162 8.50 -9.52 19.70
C GLU A 162 7.66 -10.36 18.71
N PRO A 163 8.19 -11.49 18.21
CA PRO A 163 7.43 -12.42 17.39
C PRO A 163 6.11 -12.87 18.02
N GLY A 164 5.02 -12.77 17.26
CA GLY A 164 3.68 -13.17 17.67
C GLY A 164 2.85 -12.07 18.32
N GLU A 165 3.41 -10.87 18.51
CA GLU A 165 2.63 -9.67 18.83
C GLU A 165 1.87 -9.15 17.61
N ASP A 166 0.87 -8.29 17.87
CA ASP A 166 0.11 -7.60 16.85
C ASP A 166 0.50 -6.11 16.84
N VAL A 167 0.72 -5.57 15.65
CA VAL A 167 0.96 -4.14 15.42
C VAL A 167 -0.20 -3.56 14.63
N THR A 168 -0.75 -2.43 15.09
CA THR A 168 -1.88 -1.75 14.43
C THR A 168 -1.45 -0.39 13.88
N TYR A 169 -1.88 -0.09 12.66
CA TYR A 169 -1.65 1.19 12.00
C TYR A 169 -2.74 1.45 10.94
N ASP A 170 -2.96 2.72 10.61
CA ASP A 170 -3.94 3.14 9.62
C ASP A 170 -3.24 3.61 8.35
N LEU A 171 -3.62 3.06 7.20
CA LEU A 171 -3.26 3.61 5.90
C LEU A 171 -4.27 4.68 5.51
N GLU A 172 -3.78 5.83 5.05
CA GLU A 172 -4.62 6.96 4.65
C GLU A 172 -4.71 7.09 3.14
N LEU A 173 -5.92 7.24 2.62
CA LEU A 173 -6.16 7.46 1.20
C LEU A 173 -6.34 8.95 0.89
N GLU A 174 -6.11 9.32 -0.37
CA GLU A 174 -6.26 10.69 -0.85
C GLU A 174 -7.68 11.25 -0.64
N ASP A 175 -8.70 10.39 -0.66
CA ASP A 175 -10.10 10.77 -0.42
C ASP A 175 -10.43 11.03 1.07
N GLY A 176 -9.44 10.87 1.95
CA GLY A 176 -9.55 11.04 3.40
C GLY A 176 -9.98 9.78 4.15
N SER A 177 -10.31 8.69 3.45
CA SER A 177 -10.67 7.43 4.06
C SER A 177 -9.45 6.68 4.60
N THR A 178 -9.66 5.78 5.55
CA THR A 178 -8.57 5.01 6.18
C THR A 178 -8.80 3.50 6.16
N LEU A 179 -7.72 2.75 6.09
CA LEU A 179 -7.70 1.30 6.30
C LEU A 179 -6.89 0.97 7.56
N GLU A 180 -7.58 0.58 8.63
CA GLU A 180 -6.93 -0.03 9.79
C GLU A 180 -6.32 -1.39 9.40
N VAL A 181 -5.04 -1.56 9.66
CA VAL A 181 -4.27 -2.77 9.42
C VAL A 181 -3.79 -3.32 10.76
N THR A 182 -4.02 -4.62 10.98
CA THR A 182 -3.38 -5.36 12.07
C THR A 182 -2.41 -6.38 11.48
N SER A 183 -1.12 -6.20 11.73
CA SER A 183 -0.05 -7.05 11.23
C SER A 183 0.54 -7.91 12.36
N VAL A 184 0.75 -9.20 12.07
CA VAL A 184 1.37 -10.12 13.03
C VAL A 184 2.89 -10.01 12.93
N VAL A 185 3.58 -9.86 14.06
CA VAL A 185 5.04 -9.73 14.10
C VAL A 185 5.70 -11.08 13.85
N ARG A 186 6.67 -11.11 12.94
CA ARG A 186 7.40 -12.33 12.53
C ARG A 186 8.92 -12.13 12.62
N PRO A 187 9.67 -13.19 12.95
CA PRO A 187 11.13 -13.13 12.85
C PRO A 187 11.51 -13.07 11.37
N PHE A 188 12.41 -12.15 11.02
CA PHE A 188 12.94 -12.04 9.67
C PHE A 188 14.43 -11.69 9.73
N THR A 189 15.24 -12.50 9.05
CA THR A 189 16.71 -12.36 9.00
C THR A 189 17.18 -11.93 7.59
N GLY A 190 16.26 -11.45 6.74
CA GLY A 190 16.52 -11.05 5.36
C GLY A 190 16.55 -9.53 5.17
N ALA A 191 16.99 -9.10 3.98
CA ALA A 191 17.18 -7.73 3.51
C ALA A 191 18.36 -6.98 4.17
N ASN A 192 19.54 -7.09 3.54
CA ASN A 192 20.75 -6.34 3.90
C ASN A 192 20.67 -4.94 3.27
N GLU A 193 19.76 -4.10 3.77
CA GLU A 193 19.46 -2.78 3.23
C GLU A 193 20.36 -1.72 3.88
N SER A 194 21.07 -0.96 3.04
CA SER A 194 21.97 0.11 3.48
C SER A 194 21.21 1.44 3.49
N TYR A 195 21.00 2.00 4.67
CA TYR A 195 20.43 3.34 4.84
C TYR A 195 21.52 4.42 4.75
N HIS A 196 21.41 5.31 3.77
CA HIS A 196 22.20 6.54 3.73
C HIS A 196 21.37 7.69 4.28
N GLY A 197 21.12 7.67 5.61
CA GLY A 197 20.58 8.83 6.31
C GLY A 197 21.59 9.98 6.24
N GLY A 198 21.16 11.12 5.69
CA GLY A 198 21.97 12.32 5.49
C GLY A 198 22.54 12.85 6.81
N GLN A 199 23.74 12.40 7.14
CA GLN A 199 24.59 13.02 8.14
C GLN A 199 25.47 14.00 7.38
N SER A 200 25.23 15.29 7.59
CA SER A 200 26.19 16.35 7.27
C SER A 200 27.52 15.98 7.94
N HIS A 201 28.42 15.41 7.15
CA HIS A 201 29.81 15.22 7.51
C HIS A 201 30.43 16.62 7.52
N GLU A 202 30.41 17.28 8.69
CA GLU A 202 31.38 18.33 8.96
C GLU A 202 32.75 17.65 8.85
N SER A 203 33.43 17.92 7.74
CA SER A 203 34.76 17.44 7.45
C SER A 203 35.72 18.12 8.44
N GLU A 204 36.00 17.45 9.55
CA GLU A 204 37.13 17.79 10.40
C GLU A 204 38.43 17.59 9.59
N ASP A 205 39.06 18.73 9.32
CA ASP A 205 40.34 18.91 8.66
C ASP A 205 41.44 18.13 9.41
N HIS A 206 41.86 16.99 8.88
CA HIS A 206 43.03 16.27 9.38
C HIS A 206 44.30 16.89 8.77
N ALA A 207 44.84 17.87 9.49
CA ALA A 207 46.15 18.44 9.22
C ALA A 207 47.27 17.40 9.39
N ASP A 208 48.09 17.31 8.33
CA ASP A 208 49.39 16.66 8.18
C ASP A 208 50.28 16.69 9.44
N HIS A 209 50.98 15.58 9.69
CA HIS A 209 52.18 15.52 10.52
C HIS A 209 53.18 14.47 10.01
#